data_AF-A0A9Q8UVF5-F1
#
_entry.id   AF-A0A9Q8UVF5-F1
#
_cell.length_a   1.000
_cell.length_b   1.000
_cell.length_c   1.000
_cell.angle_alpha   90.00
_cell.angle_beta   90.00
_cell.angle_gamma   90.00
#
_symmetry.space_group_name_H-M   'P 1'
#
loop_
_entity.id
_entity.type
_entity.pdbx_description
1 polymer ?
#
loop_
_entity_poly.entity_id
_entity_poly.type
_entity_poly.pdbx_seq_one_letter_code
_entity_poly.pdbx_strand_id
1 'polypeptide(L)'
;MPGDVLQPACVPDARPSPKVVHPPSMTMPLNIHVQTSALRYTYTPSQLSYIMSRQTIAAHYARLLTRWPQDVLRPEKSFTKIFQPRVQTPPAPCRDEEKEVNAAYLLLDNAFTKQFRLQQRLLKPDSNPEHYTALKQELEELPHRTWFGNLKRRLTNMVRLK
;
A
#
# COMPACT_ATOMS: atom_id res chain seq x y z
N MET A 1 44.47 3.11 12.39
CA MET A 1 43.60 1.94 12.11
C MET A 1 42.16 2.37 12.35
N PRO A 2 41.39 2.80 11.34
CA PRO A 2 39.98 3.08 11.53
C PRO A 2 39.23 1.74 11.59
N GLY A 3 38.45 1.54 12.65
CA GLY A 3 37.70 0.31 12.88
C GLY A 3 36.53 0.18 11.90
N ASP A 4 36.45 -0.97 11.25
CA ASP A 4 35.29 -1.40 10.49
C ASP A 4 34.07 -1.54 11.41
N VAL A 5 33.17 -0.58 11.33
CA VAL A 5 31.84 -0.68 11.91
C VAL A 5 31.01 -1.60 11.01
N LEU A 6 30.94 -2.88 11.39
CA LEU A 6 30.03 -3.87 10.82
C LEU A 6 28.59 -3.33 10.89
N GLN A 7 28.00 -3.03 9.74
CA GLN A 7 26.58 -2.69 9.61
C GLN A 7 25.73 -3.93 9.96
N PRO A 8 24.61 -3.79 10.68
CA PRO A 8 23.72 -4.90 10.96
C PRO A 8 23.10 -5.41 9.65
N ALA A 9 23.41 -6.66 9.31
CA ALA A 9 22.76 -7.38 8.22
C ALA A 9 21.25 -7.42 8.46
N CYS A 10 20.49 -7.03 7.45
CA CYS A 10 19.04 -7.07 7.47
C CYS A 10 18.61 -8.55 7.47
N VAL A 11 18.26 -9.10 8.64
CA VAL A 11 17.81 -10.48 8.78
C VAL A 11 16.36 -10.55 8.29
N PRO A 12 16.04 -11.30 7.22
CA PRO A 12 14.66 -11.55 6.85
C PRO A 12 14.00 -12.37 7.97
N ASP A 13 12.88 -11.88 8.46
CA ASP A 13 12.08 -12.48 9.53
C ASP A 13 11.65 -13.89 9.13
N ALA A 14 12.38 -14.89 9.63
CA ALA A 14 12.13 -16.30 9.38
C ALA A 14 10.90 -16.74 10.16
N ARG A 15 9.73 -16.55 9.57
CA ARG A 15 8.47 -17.11 10.09
C ARG A 15 8.59 -18.64 10.07
N PRO A 16 8.48 -19.35 11.21
CA PRO A 16 8.57 -20.81 11.22
C PRO A 16 7.36 -21.43 10.52
N SER A 17 7.61 -22.25 9.50
CA SER A 17 6.59 -23.03 8.81
C SER A 17 5.85 -23.94 9.79
N PRO A 18 4.51 -24.07 9.69
CA PRO A 18 3.75 -25.00 10.50
C PRO A 18 4.14 -26.45 10.16
N LYS A 19 4.47 -27.24 11.19
CA LYS A 19 4.77 -28.67 11.05
C LYS A 19 3.51 -29.40 10.60
N VAL A 20 3.54 -29.94 9.38
CA VAL A 20 2.50 -30.84 8.85
C VAL A 20 2.65 -32.19 9.52
N VAL A 21 1.70 -32.54 10.39
CA VAL A 21 1.57 -33.88 10.98
C VAL A 21 1.00 -34.81 9.91
N HIS A 22 1.73 -35.86 9.56
CA HIS A 22 1.31 -36.86 8.57
C HIS A 22 0.57 -38.01 9.28
N PRO A 23 -0.59 -38.48 8.79
CA PRO A 23 -1.21 -39.72 9.27
C PRO A 23 -0.54 -40.98 8.70
N PRO A 24 -0.65 -42.14 9.37
CA PRO A 24 0.09 -43.36 9.04
C PRO A 24 -0.37 -44.05 7.74
N SER A 25 0.64 -44.62 7.08
CA SER A 25 0.64 -45.34 5.80
C SER A 25 -0.27 -46.58 5.78
N MET A 26 -1.30 -46.58 4.92
CA MET A 26 -1.92 -47.79 4.39
C MET A 26 -1.35 -48.05 2.99
N THR A 27 -0.56 -49.11 2.88
CA THR A 27 -0.01 -49.65 1.63
C THR A 27 -1.11 -50.30 0.79
N MET A 28 -1.28 -49.81 -0.43
CA MET A 28 -1.92 -50.54 -1.54
C MET A 28 -1.02 -50.38 -2.77
N PRO A 29 -0.57 -51.47 -3.43
CA PRO A 29 0.20 -51.35 -4.66
C PRO A 29 -0.75 -51.18 -5.85
N LEU A 30 -0.91 -49.94 -6.31
CA LEU A 30 -1.42 -49.66 -7.66
C LEU A 30 -0.25 -49.23 -8.54
N ASN A 31 0.12 -50.16 -9.42
CA ASN A 31 1.02 -49.96 -10.53
C ASN A 31 0.34 -48.98 -11.51
N ILE A 32 0.72 -47.71 -11.45
CA ILE A 32 0.36 -46.72 -12.46
C ILE A 32 1.67 -46.09 -12.92
N HIS A 33 2.08 -46.44 -14.13
CA HIS A 33 3.15 -45.73 -14.84
C HIS A 33 2.59 -44.36 -15.25
N VAL A 34 2.65 -43.38 -14.34
CA VAL A 34 2.29 -42.00 -14.64
C VAL A 34 3.50 -41.39 -15.35
N GLN A 35 3.40 -41.33 -16.68
CA GLN A 35 4.32 -40.58 -17.52
C GLN A 35 4.14 -39.10 -17.20
N THR A 36 4.93 -38.62 -16.25
CA THR A 36 4.97 -37.23 -15.83
C THR A 36 5.67 -36.43 -16.93
N SER A 37 4.88 -36.00 -17.91
CA SER A 37 5.23 -34.92 -18.82
C SER A 37 5.36 -33.64 -18.00
N ALA A 38 6.56 -33.43 -17.45
CA ALA A 38 6.96 -32.17 -16.85
C ALA A 38 6.97 -31.10 -17.95
N LEU A 39 5.84 -30.41 -18.13
CA LEU A 39 5.81 -29.09 -18.73
C LEU A 39 6.58 -28.16 -17.82
N ARG A 40 7.90 -28.16 -17.98
CA ARG A 40 8.77 -27.12 -17.46
C ARG A 40 8.37 -25.86 -18.22
N TYR A 41 7.52 -25.04 -17.60
CA TYR A 41 7.53 -23.61 -17.90
C TYR A 41 8.89 -23.08 -17.44
N THR A 42 9.90 -23.27 -18.28
CA THR A 42 11.11 -22.47 -18.20
C THR A 42 10.70 -21.07 -18.65
N TYR A 43 10.25 -20.30 -17.67
CA TYR A 43 10.16 -18.86 -17.78
C TYR A 43 11.54 -18.38 -18.20
N THR A 44 11.67 -17.96 -19.47
CA THR A 44 12.86 -17.33 -20.00
C THR A 44 12.94 -15.93 -19.36
N PRO A 45 13.91 -15.64 -18.49
CA PRO A 45 14.10 -14.29 -17.99
C PRO A 45 14.77 -13.48 -19.11
N SER A 46 14.01 -13.10 -20.13
CA SER A 46 14.45 -12.17 -21.17
C SER A 46 14.16 -10.71 -20.82
N GLN A 47 13.88 -10.42 -19.54
CA GLN A 47 13.96 -9.05 -19.04
C GLN A 47 15.36 -8.83 -18.50
N LEU A 48 16.21 -8.24 -19.35
CA LEU A 48 17.29 -7.38 -18.88
C LEU A 48 16.70 -6.52 -17.76
N SER A 49 17.10 -6.83 -16.52
CA SER A 49 16.71 -6.10 -15.34
C SER A 49 17.11 -4.65 -15.56
N TYR A 50 16.16 -3.81 -15.92
CA TYR A 50 16.33 -2.37 -15.97
C TYR A 50 16.43 -1.90 -14.52
N ILE A 51 17.60 -2.14 -13.93
CA ILE A 51 17.94 -1.61 -12.62
C ILE A 51 18.20 -0.13 -12.86
N MET A 52 17.30 0.70 -12.33
CA MET A 52 17.42 2.15 -12.40
C MET A 52 18.59 2.61 -11.54
N SER A 53 19.34 3.59 -12.05
CA SER A 53 20.35 4.25 -11.23
C SER A 53 19.69 4.94 -10.02
N ARG A 54 20.42 5.10 -8.92
CA ARG A 54 19.93 5.85 -7.74
C ARG A 54 19.50 7.27 -8.11
N GLN A 55 20.22 7.92 -9.02
CA GLN A 55 19.91 9.28 -9.48
C GLN A 55 18.55 9.33 -10.19
N THR A 56 18.27 8.34 -11.03
CA THR A 56 16.95 8.22 -11.69
C THR A 56 15.84 7.94 -10.67
N ILE A 57 16.09 7.08 -9.67
CA ILE A 57 15.14 6.79 -8.59
C ILE A 57 14.83 8.05 -7.76
N ALA A 58 15.86 8.80 -7.37
CA ALA A 58 15.70 10.07 -6.65
C ALA A 58 14.89 11.10 -7.47
N ALA A 59 15.13 11.17 -8.79
CA ALA A 59 14.34 11.99 -9.69
C ALA A 59 12.87 11.56 -9.75
N HIS A 60 12.59 10.25 -9.73
CA HIS A 60 11.21 9.75 -9.65
C HIS A 60 10.54 10.13 -8.33
N TYR A 61 11.22 9.99 -7.19
CA TYR A 61 10.68 10.47 -5.90
C TYR A 61 10.42 11.98 -5.91
N ALA A 62 11.31 12.79 -6.51
CA ALA A 62 11.09 14.22 -6.66
C ALA A 62 9.85 14.53 -7.51
N ARG A 63 9.62 13.79 -8.61
CA ARG A 63 8.39 13.92 -9.41
C ARG A 63 7.15 13.52 -8.60
N LEU A 64 7.23 12.42 -7.85
CA LEU A 64 6.12 11.97 -7.00
C LEU A 64 5.77 13.04 -5.96
N LEU A 65 6.76 13.66 -5.31
CA LEU A 65 6.54 14.75 -4.34
C LEU A 65 5.71 15.90 -4.92
N THR A 66 5.92 16.27 -6.20
CA THR A 66 5.18 17.36 -6.84
C THR A 66 3.74 17.00 -7.22
N ARG A 67 3.48 15.71 -7.48
CA ARG A 67 2.17 15.22 -7.98
C ARG A 67 1.31 14.60 -6.90
N TRP A 68 1.89 14.28 -5.74
CA TRP A 68 1.19 13.59 -4.67
C TRP A 68 0.13 14.51 -4.03
N PRO A 69 -1.11 14.03 -3.84
CA PRO A 69 -2.15 14.83 -3.21
C PRO A 69 -1.84 15.11 -1.73
N GLN A 70 -2.22 16.30 -1.25
CA GLN A 70 -2.07 16.68 0.15
C GLN A 70 -3.20 16.05 1.00
N ASP A 71 -2.86 15.29 2.04
CA ASP A 71 -3.83 14.75 3.02
C ASP A 71 -4.12 15.83 4.07
N VAL A 72 -5.25 16.52 3.93
CA VAL A 72 -5.69 17.60 4.84
C VAL A 72 -6.09 17.07 6.23
N LEU A 73 -6.53 15.81 6.31
CA LEU A 73 -7.06 15.23 7.55
C LEU A 73 -5.94 14.79 8.49
N ARG A 74 -4.80 14.43 7.94
CA ARG A 74 -3.63 13.93 8.68
C ARG A 74 -2.35 14.56 8.15
N PRO A 75 -2.18 15.88 8.36
CA PRO A 75 -0.98 16.59 7.91
C PRO A 75 0.31 16.01 8.53
N GLU A 76 0.21 15.31 9.66
CA GLU A 76 1.33 14.65 10.32
C GLU A 76 1.80 13.36 9.61
N LYS A 77 0.90 12.63 8.95
CA LYS A 77 1.14 11.31 8.32
C LYS A 77 1.05 11.33 6.78
N SER A 78 1.50 12.41 6.15
CA SER A 78 1.53 12.48 4.68
C SER A 78 2.69 11.68 4.07
N PHE A 79 2.44 11.00 2.94
CA PHE A 79 3.45 10.32 2.14
C PHE A 79 4.56 11.25 1.64
N THR A 80 4.28 12.54 1.48
CA THR A 80 5.28 13.55 1.13
C THR A 80 6.44 13.55 2.13
N LYS A 81 6.15 13.38 3.43
CA LYS A 81 7.17 13.28 4.49
C LYS A 81 7.99 12.00 4.43
N ILE A 82 7.44 10.95 3.81
CA ILE A 82 8.14 9.67 3.60
C ILE A 82 9.06 9.77 2.38
N PHE A 83 8.64 10.46 1.32
CA PHE A 83 9.44 10.59 0.09
C PHE A 83 10.57 11.62 0.22
N GLN A 84 10.36 12.71 0.95
CA GLN A 84 11.37 13.76 1.13
C GLN A 84 12.74 13.24 1.62
N PRO A 85 12.84 12.44 2.70
CA PRO A 85 14.12 11.89 3.12
C PRO A 85 14.70 10.87 2.13
N ARG A 86 13.86 10.20 1.33
CA ARG A 86 14.32 9.19 0.34
C ARG A 86 15.02 9.80 -0.87
N VAL A 87 14.72 11.05 -1.19
CA VAL A 87 15.45 11.79 -2.22
C VAL A 87 16.89 12.09 -1.77
N GLN A 88 17.07 12.36 -0.47
CA GLN A 88 18.35 12.82 0.09
C GLN A 88 19.21 11.65 0.56
N THR A 89 18.62 10.72 1.31
CA THR A 89 19.32 9.62 1.98
C THR A 89 19.47 8.39 1.06
N PRO A 90 20.62 7.71 1.04
CA PRO A 90 20.77 6.43 0.35
C PRO A 90 19.86 5.33 0.95
N PRO A 91 19.39 4.36 0.15
CA PRO A 91 18.60 3.24 0.67
C PRO A 91 19.38 2.37 1.64
N ALA A 92 18.65 1.76 2.57
CA ALA A 92 19.16 0.62 3.33
C ALA A 92 19.36 -0.58 2.38
N PRO A 93 20.37 -1.45 2.61
CA PRO A 93 20.75 -2.52 1.68
C PRO A 93 19.66 -3.57 1.41
N CYS A 94 18.64 -3.67 2.28
CA CYS A 94 17.50 -4.57 2.12
C CYS A 94 16.29 -3.94 1.45
N ARG A 95 16.33 -2.65 1.08
CA ARG A 95 15.20 -1.93 0.54
C ARG A 95 15.29 -1.83 -0.97
N ASP A 96 14.27 -2.33 -1.66
CA ASP A 96 14.16 -2.26 -3.12
C ASP A 96 13.39 -0.99 -3.51
N GLU A 97 14.13 0.10 -3.75
CA GLU A 97 13.54 1.41 -4.08
C GLU A 97 12.78 1.41 -5.41
N GLU A 98 13.16 0.56 -6.35
CA GLU A 98 12.51 0.48 -7.66
C GLU A 98 11.08 -0.02 -7.53
N LYS A 99 10.89 -1.09 -6.75
CA LYS A 99 9.56 -1.61 -6.44
C LYS A 99 8.72 -0.59 -5.69
N GLU A 100 9.32 0.14 -4.75
CA GLU A 100 8.61 1.20 -4.01
C GLU A 100 8.15 2.34 -4.94
N VAL A 101 9.02 2.83 -5.83
CA VAL A 101 8.69 3.87 -6.80
C VAL A 101 7.61 3.39 -7.76
N ASN A 102 7.73 2.18 -8.29
CA ASN A 102 6.72 1.60 -9.17
C ASN A 102 5.36 1.47 -8.46
N ALA A 103 5.36 0.94 -7.23
CA ALA A 103 4.16 0.86 -6.42
C ALA A 103 3.54 2.25 -6.17
N ALA A 104 4.36 3.27 -5.90
CA ALA A 104 3.90 4.64 -5.73
C ALA A 104 3.22 5.19 -6.99
N TYR A 105 3.75 4.91 -8.18
CA TYR A 105 3.09 5.28 -9.45
C TYR A 105 1.76 4.55 -9.65
N LEU A 106 1.70 3.23 -9.38
CA LEU A 106 0.45 2.47 -9.46
C LEU A 106 -0.64 3.03 -8.54
N LEU A 107 -0.25 3.47 -7.34
CA LEU A 107 -1.16 4.13 -6.39
C LEU A 107 -1.60 5.50 -6.89
N LEU A 108 -0.67 6.32 -7.39
CA LEU A 108 -0.96 7.66 -7.90
C LEU A 108 -1.94 7.62 -9.09
N ASP A 109 -1.77 6.65 -9.99
CA ASP A 109 -2.63 6.47 -11.16
C ASP A 109 -3.95 5.76 -10.84
N ASN A 110 -4.22 5.46 -9.57
CA ASN A 110 -5.37 4.68 -9.09
C ASN A 110 -5.55 3.36 -9.86
N ALA A 111 -4.44 2.69 -10.20
CA ALA A 111 -4.45 1.50 -11.05
C ALA A 111 -5.33 0.38 -10.48
N PHE A 112 -5.29 0.18 -9.15
CA PHE A 112 -6.08 -0.86 -8.48
C PHE A 112 -7.57 -0.60 -8.52
N THR A 113 -8.01 0.66 -8.44
CA THR A 113 -9.42 1.03 -8.59
C THR A 113 -9.93 0.76 -10.01
N LYS A 114 -9.07 0.97 -11.02
CA LYS A 114 -9.40 0.72 -12.42
C LYS A 114 -9.44 -0.76 -12.75
N GLN A 115 -8.49 -1.53 -12.22
CA GLN A 115 -8.36 -2.97 -12.44
C GLN A 115 -9.45 -3.75 -11.69
N PHE A 116 -9.70 -3.40 -10.43
CA PHE A 116 -10.67 -4.06 -9.57
C PHE A 116 -11.89 -3.14 -9.37
N ARG A 117 -12.72 -3.02 -10.42
CA ARG A 117 -13.93 -2.18 -10.38
C ARG A 117 -14.94 -2.74 -9.37
N LEU A 118 -15.12 -2.03 -8.26
CA LEU A 118 -16.10 -2.39 -7.24
C LEU A 118 -17.50 -1.94 -7.66
N GLN A 119 -18.51 -2.76 -7.34
CA GLN A 119 -19.91 -2.39 -7.55
C GLN A 119 -20.28 -1.24 -6.62
N GLN A 120 -20.92 -0.19 -7.15
CA GLN A 120 -21.26 1.02 -6.40
C GLN A 120 -22.18 0.72 -5.20
N ARG A 121 -23.01 -0.32 -5.28
CA ARG A 121 -23.87 -0.78 -4.18
C ARG A 121 -23.08 -1.28 -2.96
N LEU A 122 -21.89 -1.84 -3.16
CA LEU A 122 -21.04 -2.30 -2.05
C LEU A 122 -20.28 -1.15 -1.38
N LEU A 123 -20.12 -0.02 -2.07
CA LEU A 123 -19.41 1.15 -1.57
C LEU A 123 -20.31 2.09 -0.75
N LYS A 124 -21.63 1.85 -0.72
CA LYS A 124 -22.61 2.68 -0.04
C LYS A 124 -23.45 1.81 0.90
N PRO A 125 -23.80 2.27 2.11
CA PRO A 125 -24.63 1.49 3.00
C PRO A 125 -26.09 1.50 2.50
N ASP A 126 -26.76 0.36 2.58
CA ASP A 126 -28.14 0.18 2.10
C ASP A 126 -29.13 1.08 2.87
N SER A 127 -28.86 1.33 4.16
CA SER A 127 -29.69 2.17 5.03
C SER A 127 -29.64 3.66 4.69
N ASN A 128 -28.54 4.15 4.10
CA ASN A 128 -28.40 5.55 3.70
C ASN A 128 -27.38 5.69 2.55
N PRO A 129 -27.84 5.72 1.28
CA PRO A 129 -26.93 5.75 0.13
C PRO A 129 -26.07 7.02 0.04
N GLU A 130 -26.47 8.11 0.69
CA GLU A 130 -25.76 9.40 0.70
C GLU A 130 -24.88 9.61 1.95
N HIS A 131 -24.66 8.57 2.74
CA HIS A 131 -23.86 8.67 3.97
C HIS A 131 -22.42 9.12 3.70
N TYR A 132 -21.71 8.47 2.77
CA TYR A 132 -20.31 8.80 2.48
C TYR A 132 -20.13 10.09 1.70
N THR A 133 -21.11 10.50 0.88
CA THR A 133 -21.06 11.77 0.15
C THR A 133 -21.22 12.94 1.13
N ALA A 134 -22.18 12.85 2.06
CA ALA A 134 -22.32 13.80 3.15
C ALA A 134 -21.05 13.87 4.02
N LEU A 135 -20.46 12.72 4.39
CA LEU A 135 -19.21 12.69 5.15
C LEU A 135 -18.04 13.36 4.43
N LYS A 136 -17.87 13.13 3.11
CA LYS A 136 -16.82 13.77 2.32
C LYS A 136 -16.98 15.29 2.33
N GLN A 137 -18.19 15.78 2.11
CA GLN A 137 -18.49 17.20 2.15
C GLN A 137 -18.20 17.80 3.53
N GLU A 138 -18.60 17.11 4.61
CA GLU A 138 -18.26 17.55 5.96
C GLU A 138 -16.75 17.57 6.21
N LEU A 139 -16.01 16.57 5.73
CA LEU A 139 -14.54 16.47 5.84
C LEU A 139 -13.81 17.59 5.11
N GLU A 140 -14.26 17.99 3.92
CA GLU A 140 -13.70 19.12 3.17
C GLU A 140 -13.95 20.46 3.86
N GLU A 141 -15.08 20.57 4.58
CA GLU A 141 -15.40 21.74 5.39
C GLU A 141 -14.57 21.80 6.69
N LEU A 142 -14.11 20.66 7.24
CA LEU A 142 -13.40 20.58 8.54
C LEU A 142 -12.18 21.50 8.71
N PRO A 143 -11.25 21.69 7.74
CA PRO A 143 -10.15 22.64 7.93
C PRO A 143 -10.66 24.09 8.18
N HIS A 144 -11.86 24.41 7.73
CA HIS A 144 -12.49 25.73 7.88
C HIS A 144 -13.62 25.75 8.92
N ARG A 145 -14.02 24.59 9.46
CA ARG A 145 -15.11 24.47 10.44
C ARG A 145 -14.58 24.78 11.82
N THR A 146 -14.57 26.06 12.16
CA THR A 146 -14.28 26.54 13.51
C THR A 146 -15.24 25.91 14.53
N TRP A 147 -14.77 25.76 15.77
CA TRP A 147 -15.52 25.32 16.96
C TRP A 147 -16.94 25.91 17.07
N PHE A 148 -17.13 27.13 16.54
CA PHE A 148 -18.41 27.84 16.43
C PHE A 148 -19.50 27.12 15.61
N GLY A 149 -19.13 26.33 14.59
CA GLY A 149 -20.09 25.55 13.78
C GLY A 149 -20.70 24.38 14.55
N ASN A 150 -19.91 23.73 15.41
CA ASN A 150 -20.38 22.68 16.30
C ASN A 150 -21.26 23.26 17.43
N LEU A 151 -20.96 24.48 17.90
CA LEU A 151 -21.81 25.20 18.85
C LEU A 151 -23.16 25.61 18.23
N LYS A 152 -23.15 26.09 16.98
CA LYS A 152 -24.37 26.46 16.24
C LYS A 152 -25.31 25.26 16.03
N ARG A 153 -24.77 24.09 15.65
CA ARG A 153 -25.55 22.84 15.50
C ARG A 153 -26.15 22.33 16.81
N ARG A 154 -25.45 22.55 17.94
CA ARG A 154 -26.01 22.28 19.29
C ARG A 154 -27.15 23.24 19.64
N LEU A 155 -27.00 24.52 19.29
CA LEU A 155 -28.02 25.55 19.55
C LEU A 155 -29.28 25.36 18.68
N THR A 156 -29.16 24.99 17.40
CA THR A 156 -30.34 24.76 16.55
C THR A 156 -31.18 23.55 16.97
N ASN A 157 -30.57 22.50 17.52
CA ASN A 157 -31.32 21.36 18.06
C ASN A 157 -31.95 21.63 19.44
N MET A 158 -31.52 22.68 20.15
CA MET A 158 -32.13 23.13 21.41
C MET A 158 -33.36 24.01 21.21
N VAL A 159 -33.50 24.63 20.04
CA VAL A 159 -34.60 25.55 19.75
C VAL A 159 -35.63 24.84 18.88
N ARG A 160 -36.44 23.98 19.50
CA ARG A 160 -37.79 23.70 18.98
C ARG A 160 -38.67 24.90 19.34
N LEU A 161 -38.74 25.88 18.45
CA LEU A 161 -39.79 26.90 18.51
C LEU A 161 -41.11 26.22 18.08
N LYS A 162 -42.12 26.41 18.92
CA LYS A 162 -43.48 25.90 18.76
C LYS A 162 -44.36 27.04 18.26
#